data_AF-A0A7J4U898-F1
#
_entry.id   AF-A0A7J4U898-F1
#
_cell.length_a   1.000
_cell.length_b   1.000
_cell.length_c   1.000
_cell.angle_alpha   90.00
_cell.angle_beta   90.00
_cell.angle_gamma   90.00
#
_symmetry.space_group_name_H-M   'P 1'
#
loop_
_entity.id
_entity.type
_entity.pdbx_description
1 polymer ?
#
loop_
_entity_poly.entity_id
_entity_poly.type
_entity_poly.pdbx_seq_one_letter_code
_entity_poly.pdbx_strand_id
1 'polypeptide(L)'
;MQFTPAYRRDIFVESLARELTIAYIIQRSREMKVDIAAIECGPDHLHLFVKQWKNWKIPVLVWPLKTYSSRMMRKGHRYLFSDKLWGKKFWSCGYFHRTVGAVNSETVKRYITEGQKKHWKELEHRPQRTLLGYSA
;
A
#
# COMPACT_ATOMS: atom_id res chain seq x y z
N MET A 1 -7.68 -2.76 -1.28
CA MET A 1 -7.17 -3.38 -0.04
C MET A 1 -6.41 -2.35 0.76
N GLN A 2 -6.28 -2.50 2.08
CA GLN A 2 -5.50 -1.61 2.94
C GLN A 2 -4.61 -2.43 3.87
N PHE A 3 -3.34 -2.04 3.94
CA PHE A 3 -2.33 -2.53 4.88
C PHE A 3 -1.98 -1.44 5.87
N THR A 4 -1.80 -1.80 7.13
CA THR A 4 -1.47 -0.87 8.21
C THR A 4 -0.13 -1.30 8.82
N PRO A 5 0.86 -0.41 8.97
CA PRO A 5 2.06 -0.67 9.75
C PRO A 5 1.71 -1.15 11.15
N ALA A 6 2.62 -1.91 11.76
CA ALA A 6 2.46 -2.37 13.13
C ALA A 6 2.24 -1.17 14.06
N TYR A 7 1.33 -1.33 15.04
CA TYR A 7 0.97 -0.28 16.00
C TYR A 7 0.41 1.01 15.36
N ARG A 8 0.03 0.96 14.08
CA ARG A 8 -0.52 2.10 13.33
C ARG A 8 0.40 3.32 13.38
N ARG A 9 1.70 3.08 13.30
CA ARG A 9 2.72 4.13 13.28
C ARG A 9 2.81 4.77 11.90
N ASP A 10 3.11 6.05 11.89
CA ASP A 10 3.15 6.94 10.74
C ASP A 10 4.46 6.81 9.93
N ILE A 11 4.86 5.57 9.61
CA ILE A 11 6.13 5.28 8.93
C ILE A 11 6.19 5.85 7.51
N PHE A 12 5.05 6.16 6.88
CA PHE A 12 4.98 6.66 5.50
C PHE A 12 5.02 8.18 5.41
N VAL A 13 5.15 8.88 6.54
CA VAL A 13 5.59 10.28 6.57
C VAL A 13 7.02 10.37 6.02
N GLU A 14 7.86 9.39 6.35
CA GLU A 14 9.20 9.27 5.77
C GLU A 14 9.08 8.85 4.30
N SER A 15 9.46 9.76 3.41
CA SER A 15 9.26 9.61 1.96
C SER A 15 9.99 8.39 1.40
N LEU A 16 11.22 8.15 1.85
CA LEU A 16 12.02 7.02 1.39
C LEU A 16 11.43 5.69 1.86
N ALA A 17 10.96 5.63 3.11
CA ALA A 17 10.33 4.43 3.66
C ALA A 17 9.05 4.07 2.88
N ARG A 18 8.25 5.08 2.53
CA ARG A 18 7.07 4.94 1.67
C ARG A 18 7.43 4.42 0.28
N GLU A 19 8.36 5.07 -0.41
CA GLU A 19 8.72 4.73 -1.79
C GLU A 19 9.32 3.32 -1.91
N LEU A 20 10.21 2.94 -0.99
CA LEU A 20 10.77 1.59 -0.95
C LEU A 20 9.71 0.53 -0.66
N THR A 21 8.80 0.80 0.27
CA THR A 21 7.70 -0.12 0.58
C THR A 21 6.81 -0.35 -0.65
N ILE A 22 6.47 0.73 -1.36
CA ILE A 22 5.72 0.68 -2.62
C ILE A 22 6.48 -0.14 -3.67
N ALA A 23 7.78 0.10 -3.85
CA ALA A 23 8.61 -0.61 -4.81
C ALA A 23 8.63 -2.12 -4.55
N TYR A 24 8.81 -2.56 -3.29
CA TYR A 24 8.79 -3.99 -2.95
C TYR A 24 7.42 -4.63 -3.16
N ILE A 25 6.33 -3.91 -2.93
CA ILE A 25 4.98 -4.41 -3.20
C ILE A 25 4.78 -4.60 -4.71
N ILE A 26 5.18 -3.62 -5.53
CA ILE A 26 5.08 -3.71 -7.00
C ILE A 26 5.95 -4.85 -7.53
N GLN A 27 7.18 -4.99 -7.04
CA GLN A 27 8.05 -6.10 -7.42
C GLN A 27 7.38 -7.44 -7.13
N ARG A 28 6.86 -7.62 -5.91
CA ARG A 28 6.23 -8.89 -5.53
C ARG A 28 4.95 -9.15 -6.29
N SER A 29 4.16 -8.12 -6.62
CA SER A 29 2.93 -8.29 -7.39
C SER A 29 3.23 -8.73 -8.83
N ARG A 30 4.30 -8.20 -9.45
CA ARG A 30 4.76 -8.62 -10.78
C ARG A 30 5.18 -10.09 -10.80
N GLU A 31 5.94 -10.54 -9.80
CA GLU A 31 6.32 -11.96 -9.65
C GLU A 31 5.10 -12.87 -9.53
N MET A 32 4.02 -12.39 -8.91
CA MET A 32 2.77 -13.11 -8.74
C MET A 32 1.81 -12.99 -9.94
N LYS A 33 2.17 -12.22 -10.98
CA LYS A 33 1.29 -11.88 -12.11
C LYS A 33 -0.03 -11.25 -11.65
N VAL A 34 0.06 -10.34 -10.69
CA VAL A 34 -1.05 -9.57 -10.13
C VAL A 34 -0.88 -8.10 -10.49
N ASP A 35 -1.88 -7.56 -11.17
CA ASP A 35 -1.90 -6.16 -11.59
C ASP A 35 -2.32 -5.23 -10.46
N ILE A 36 -1.50 -4.22 -10.18
CA ILE A 36 -1.84 -3.13 -9.27
C ILE A 36 -2.16 -1.90 -10.11
N ALA A 37 -3.42 -1.50 -10.10
CA ALA A 37 -3.91 -0.32 -10.83
C ALA A 37 -3.45 1.00 -10.19
N ALA A 38 -3.44 1.04 -8.86
CA ALA A 38 -3.03 2.22 -8.10
C ALA A 38 -2.58 1.83 -6.70
N ILE A 39 -1.68 2.65 -6.15
CA ILE A 39 -1.20 2.55 -4.77
C ILE A 39 -1.29 3.94 -4.16
N GLU A 40 -1.85 4.01 -2.97
CA GLU A 40 -1.93 5.24 -2.19
C GLU A 40 -1.40 4.97 -0.78
N CYS A 41 -0.72 5.96 -0.19
CA CYS A 41 -0.27 5.90 1.18
C CYS A 41 -0.77 7.12 1.95
N GLY A 42 -1.49 6.88 3.03
CA GLY A 42 -1.57 7.84 4.12
C GLY A 42 -0.34 7.73 5.03
N PRO A 43 -0.24 8.56 6.09
CA PRO A 43 0.88 8.54 7.02
C PRO A 43 1.12 7.15 7.66
N ASP A 44 0.05 6.47 8.02
CA ASP A 44 0.01 5.24 8.82
C ASP A 44 -0.67 4.05 8.11
N HIS A 45 -0.86 4.11 6.79
CA HIS A 45 -1.49 3.03 6.04
C HIS A 45 -1.20 3.10 4.54
N LEU A 46 -1.41 1.97 3.86
CA LEU A 46 -1.18 1.82 2.43
C LEU A 46 -2.40 1.16 1.79
N HIS A 47 -3.00 1.81 0.79
CA HIS A 47 -4.07 1.31 -0.04
C HIS A 47 -3.55 0.72 -1.36
N LEU A 48 -4.08 -0.44 -1.73
CA LEU A 48 -3.80 -1.14 -2.99
C LEU A 48 -5.08 -1.34 -3.78
N PHE A 49 -5.10 -0.88 -5.03
CA PHE A 49 -6.14 -1.18 -5.99
C PHE A 49 -5.66 -2.30 -6.90
N VAL A 50 -6.13 -3.52 -6.64
CA VAL A 50 -5.67 -4.72 -7.33
C VAL A 50 -6.69 -5.09 -8.42
N LYS A 51 -6.20 -5.31 -9.64
CA LYS A 51 -6.96 -5.85 -10.78
C LYS A 51 -6.65 -7.34 -10.95
N GLN A 52 -7.51 -8.04 -11.70
CA GLN A 52 -7.30 -9.44 -12.10
C GLN A 52 -7.03 -10.43 -10.94
N TRP A 53 -7.57 -10.15 -9.74
CA TRP A 53 -7.35 -10.98 -8.55
C TRP A 53 -8.25 -12.23 -8.48
N LYS A 54 -9.18 -12.43 -9.44
CA LYS A 54 -10.23 -13.47 -9.35
C LYS A 54 -9.68 -14.90 -9.24
N ASN A 55 -8.47 -15.14 -9.74
CA ASN A 55 -7.81 -16.44 -9.65
C ASN A 55 -7.15 -16.70 -8.28
N TRP A 56 -7.16 -15.71 -7.38
CA TRP A 56 -6.51 -15.77 -6.09
C TRP A 56 -7.53 -15.71 -4.94
N LYS A 57 -7.33 -16.58 -3.95
CA LYS A 57 -7.93 -16.37 -2.62
C LYS A 57 -7.27 -15.15 -1.98
N ILE A 58 -8.06 -14.22 -1.45
CA ILE A 58 -7.54 -12.95 -0.88
C ILE A 58 -6.41 -13.16 0.14
N PRO A 59 -6.50 -14.08 1.12
CA PRO A 59 -5.41 -14.29 2.07
C PRO A 59 -4.10 -14.73 1.40
N VAL A 60 -4.21 -15.55 0.35
CA VAL A 60 -3.07 -16.08 -0.42
C VAL A 60 -2.43 -14.98 -1.27
N LEU A 61 -3.20 -13.96 -1.69
CA LEU A 61 -2.67 -12.78 -2.37
C LEU A 61 -2.00 -11.81 -1.38
N VAL A 62 -2.60 -11.57 -0.22
CA VAL A 62 -2.12 -10.57 0.76
C VAL A 62 -0.87 -11.03 1.49
N TRP A 63 -0.81 -12.31 1.89
CA TRP A 63 0.30 -12.86 2.65
C TRP A 63 1.69 -12.61 2.02
N PRO A 64 1.94 -12.95 0.73
CA PRO A 64 3.23 -12.72 0.11
C PRO A 64 3.55 -11.24 -0.05
N LEU A 65 2.57 -10.38 -0.37
CA LEU A 65 2.79 -8.94 -0.50
C LEU A 65 3.26 -8.33 0.83
N LYS A 66 2.59 -8.65 1.94
CA LYS A 66 2.97 -8.16 3.28
C LYS A 66 4.27 -8.77 3.78
N THR A 67 4.47 -10.07 3.56
CA THR A 67 5.65 -10.79 4.08
C THR A 67 6.93 -10.36 3.37
N TYR A 68 6.89 -10.26 2.04
CA TYR A 68 8.02 -9.85 1.23
C TYR A 68 8.44 -8.41 1.54
N SER A 69 7.50 -7.46 1.48
CA SER A 69 7.78 -6.04 1.79
C SER A 69 8.32 -5.86 3.21
N SER A 70 7.72 -6.53 4.21
CA SER A 70 8.22 -6.53 5.60
C SER A 70 9.65 -7.02 5.71
N ARG A 71 9.98 -8.14 5.05
CA ARG A 71 11.31 -8.73 5.08
C ARG A 71 12.33 -7.80 4.46
N MET A 72 12.03 -7.24 3.29
CA MET A 72 12.94 -6.36 2.56
C MET A 72 13.18 -5.04 3.30
N MET A 73 12.12 -4.40 3.81
CA MET A 73 12.23 -3.18 4.60
C MET A 73 13.02 -3.41 5.89
N ARG A 74 12.77 -4.50 6.63
CA ARG A 74 13.50 -4.77 7.87
C ARG A 74 14.94 -5.21 7.66
N LYS A 75 15.28 -5.84 6.53
CA LYS A 75 16.65 -6.26 6.24
C LYS A 75 17.51 -5.11 5.72
N GLY A 76 16.99 -4.30 4.81
CA GLY A 76 17.77 -3.25 4.13
C GLY A 76 17.63 -1.85 4.74
N HIS A 77 16.50 -1.56 5.39
CA HIS A 77 16.05 -0.18 5.61
C HIS A 77 15.50 0.07 7.01
N ARG A 78 15.89 -0.76 7.98
CA ARG A 78 15.36 -0.67 9.36
C ARG A 78 15.61 0.68 10.03
N TYR A 79 16.70 1.35 9.65
CA TYR A 79 17.07 2.68 10.16
C TYR A 79 16.03 3.76 9.84
N LEU A 80 15.19 3.59 8.82
CA LEU A 80 14.15 4.56 8.44
C LEU A 80 12.93 4.58 9.38
N PHE A 81 12.79 3.57 10.23
CA PHE A 81 11.61 3.40 11.08
C PHE A 81 11.93 2.74 12.43
N SER A 82 13.21 2.74 12.84
CA SER A 82 13.65 2.08 14.07
C SER A 82 13.15 2.77 15.34
N ASP A 83 12.85 4.06 15.26
CA ASP A 83 12.22 4.87 16.30
C ASP A 83 10.71 4.60 16.41
N LYS A 84 10.07 4.21 15.29
CA LYS A 84 8.62 3.99 15.22
C LYS A 84 8.20 2.55 15.48
N LEU A 85 8.94 1.57 14.94
CA LEU A 85 8.61 0.15 15.01
C LEU A 85 9.67 -0.64 15.76
N TRP A 86 9.23 -1.45 16.73
CA TRP A 86 10.09 -2.34 17.50
C TRP A 86 9.83 -3.83 17.22
N GLY A 87 10.80 -4.65 17.61
CA GLY A 87 10.73 -6.11 17.44
C GLY A 87 10.79 -6.56 15.97
N LYS A 88 10.04 -7.63 15.65
CA LYS A 88 10.04 -8.30 14.33
C LYS A 88 8.82 -7.96 13.45
N LYS A 89 7.98 -6.98 13.85
CA LYS A 89 6.73 -6.63 13.15
C LYS A 89 6.93 -5.38 12.28
N PHE A 90 6.46 -5.43 11.03
CA PHE A 90 6.41 -4.29 10.12
C PHE A 90 4.96 -3.89 9.82
N TRP A 91 4.12 -4.88 9.48
CA TRP A 91 2.68 -4.72 9.30
C TRP A 91 1.90 -5.22 10.53
N SER A 92 0.69 -4.71 10.73
CA SER A 92 -0.33 -5.33 11.59
C SER A 92 -0.68 -6.73 11.09
N CYS A 93 -1.20 -7.61 11.94
CA CYS A 93 -1.63 -8.95 11.51
C CYS A 93 -2.78 -8.87 10.49
N GLY A 94 -3.79 -8.06 10.79
CA GLY A 94 -4.96 -7.86 9.94
C GLY A 94 -4.68 -7.05 8.66
N TYR A 95 -5.66 -7.07 7.78
CA TYR A 95 -5.73 -6.24 6.57
C TYR A 95 -7.22 -6.00 6.27
N PHE A 96 -7.52 -4.91 5.57
CA PHE A 96 -8.87 -4.66 5.09
C PHE A 96 -8.96 -4.90 3.58
N HIS A 97 -10.02 -5.56 3.14
CA HIS A 97 -10.34 -5.65 1.72
C HIS A 97 -11.83 -5.39 1.51
N ARG A 98 -12.13 -4.82 0.35
CA ARG A 98 -13.48 -4.62 -0.15
C ARG A 98 -13.42 -4.71 -1.66
N THR A 99 -14.45 -5.29 -2.25
CA THR A 99 -14.66 -5.26 -3.69
C THR A 99 -15.15 -3.87 -4.10
N VAL A 100 -14.53 -3.33 -5.13
CA VAL A 100 -14.99 -2.12 -5.82
C VAL A 100 -15.49 -2.55 -7.20
N GLY A 101 -16.42 -1.78 -7.78
CA GLY A 101 -16.93 -2.01 -9.13
C GLY A 101 -15.84 -1.81 -10.20
N ALA A 102 -16.21 -1.30 -11.38
CA ALA A 102 -15.24 -1.00 -12.42
C ALA A 102 -14.11 -0.09 -11.88
N VAL A 103 -12.88 -0.58 -11.87
CA VAL A 103 -11.70 0.19 -11.45
C VAL A 103 -11.23 1.04 -12.62
N ASN A 104 -11.96 2.12 -12.89
CA ASN A 104 -11.56 3.17 -13.82
C ASN A 104 -10.79 4.28 -13.09
N SER A 105 -10.11 5.15 -13.86
CA SER A 105 -9.31 6.27 -13.36
C SER A 105 -10.10 7.18 -12.41
N GLU A 106 -11.37 7.42 -12.75
CA GLU A 106 -12.29 8.23 -11.95
C GLU A 106 -12.63 7.58 -10.60
N THR A 107 -12.87 6.27 -10.56
CA THR A 107 -13.17 5.54 -9.32
C THR A 107 -11.96 5.49 -8.40
N VAL A 108 -10.76 5.33 -8.96
CA VAL A 108 -9.49 5.43 -8.22
C VAL A 108 -9.34 6.84 -7.65
N LYS A 109 -9.47 7.89 -8.47
CA LYS A 109 -9.39 9.30 -8.05
C LYS A 109 -10.43 9.65 -6.98
N ARG A 110 -11.68 9.20 -7.15
CA ARG A 110 -12.76 9.44 -6.18
C ARG A 110 -12.47 8.78 -4.85
N TYR A 111 -12.03 7.52 -4.86
CA TYR A 111 -11.70 6.81 -3.62
C TYR A 111 -10.52 7.46 -2.88
N ILE A 112 -9.50 7.90 -3.62
CA ILE A 112 -8.37 8.69 -3.10
C ILE A 112 -8.89 9.97 -2.43
N THR A 113 -9.71 10.74 -3.15
CA THR A 113 -10.16 12.06 -2.72
C THR A 113 -11.13 11.98 -1.53
N GLU A 114 -11.99 10.97 -1.47
CA GLU A 114 -13.00 10.82 -0.42
C GLU A 114 -12.50 10.02 0.79
N GLY A 115 -11.57 9.08 0.59
CA GLY A 115 -11.08 8.16 1.61
C GLY A 115 -10.20 8.84 2.66
N GLN A 116 -9.34 9.77 2.25
CA GLN A 116 -8.41 10.48 3.15
C GLN A 116 -9.09 11.60 3.95
N LYS A 117 -10.03 12.32 3.33
CA LYS A 117 -10.67 13.52 3.91
C LYS A 117 -11.45 13.26 5.20
N LYS A 118 -11.95 12.04 5.41
CA LYS A 118 -12.76 11.70 6.59
C LYS A 118 -11.95 11.53 7.87
N HIS A 119 -10.64 11.27 7.78
CA HIS A 119 -9.83 10.93 8.96
C HIS A 119 -8.56 11.77 9.12
N TRP A 120 -8.09 12.46 8.08
CA TRP A 120 -6.83 13.21 8.13
C TRP A 120 -7.00 14.61 7.52
N LYS A 121 -6.44 15.64 8.18
CA LYS A 121 -6.30 16.97 7.58
C LYS A 121 -5.39 16.88 6.36
N GLU A 122 -5.70 17.61 5.29
CA GLU A 122 -4.87 17.70 4.09
C GLU A 122 -3.45 18.16 4.46
N LEU A 123 -2.54 17.21 4.68
CA LEU A 123 -1.11 17.47 4.57
C LEU A 123 -0.82 17.56 3.07
N GLU A 124 -0.06 18.58 2.68
CA GLU A 124 0.17 19.00 1.30
C GLU A 124 0.26 17.82 0.31
N HIS A 125 -0.80 17.69 -0.50
CA HIS A 125 -0.94 16.60 -1.46
C HIS A 125 0.08 16.78 -2.59
N ARG A 126 1.22 16.09 -2.50
CA ARG A 126 2.02 15.82 -3.69
C ARG A 126 1.24 14.89 -4.64
N PRO A 127 1.32 15.09 -5.97
CA PRO A 127 0.58 14.29 -6.92
C PRO A 127 0.94 12.80 -6.77
N GLN A 128 -0.07 11.99 -6.52
CA GLN A 128 0.06 10.57 -6.22
C GLN A 128 0.40 9.77 -7.49
N ARG A 129 1.29 8.77 -7.36
CA ARG A 129 1.69 7.90 -8.48
C ARG A 129 0.58 6.92 -8.81
N THR A 130 -0.23 7.27 -9.80
CA THR A 130 -1.02 6.27 -10.53
C THR A 130 -0.07 5.49 -11.42
N LEU A 131 0.05 4.17 -11.24
CA LEU A 131 0.94 3.33 -12.07
C LEU A 131 0.39 3.09 -13.49
N LEU A 132 -0.79 3.62 -13.78
CA LEU A 132 -1.41 3.62 -15.09
C LEU A 132 -1.24 5.01 -15.72
N GLY A 133 -0.37 5.09 -16.74
CA GLY A 133 -0.67 5.96 -17.87
C GLY A 133 -1.87 5.35 -18.57
N TYR A 134 -3.05 5.94 -18.39
CA TYR A 134 -4.22 5.54 -19.16
C TYR A 134 -3.99 6.03 -20.58
N SER A 135 -3.57 5.15 -21.49
CA SER A 135 -3.88 5.35 -22.90
C SER A 135 -5.40 5.36 -23.02
N ALA A 136 -5.92 6.41 -23.65
CA ALA A 136 -7.32 6.55 -24.03
C ALA A 136 -7.81 5.36 -24.87
#